data_AF-A0A847MTE5-F1
#
_entry.id   AF-A0A847MTE5-F1
#
_cell.length_a   1.000
_cell.length_b   1.000
_cell.length_c   1.000
_cell.angle_alpha   90.00
_cell.angle_beta   90.00
_cell.angle_gamma   90.00
#
_symmetry.space_group_name_H-M   'P 1'
#
loop_
_entity.id
_entity.type
_entity.pdbx_description
1 polymer ?
#
loop_
_entity_poly.entity_id
_entity_poly.type
_entity_poly.pdbx_seq_one_letter_code
_entity_poly.pdbx_strand_id
1 'polypeptide(L)'
;MDRPGSPQYPREPVLDLEVRAAVIEWRGPAPFYWLPLGEEDSDELAARPELSYGWGCVPVMVTIGETEYYTALMPKDGRYLVPLKVAVRRAEQIDLGDVIEARVEVLAPR
;
A
#
# COMPACT_ATOMS: atom_id res chain seq x y z
N MET A 1 -3.01 22.04 -10.88
CA MET A 1 -1.99 21.44 -11.76
C MET A 1 -2.15 19.95 -11.56
N ASP A 2 -3.13 19.38 -12.26
CA ASP A 2 -3.75 18.10 -11.94
C ASP A 2 -4.23 17.51 -13.26
N ARG A 3 -3.53 16.48 -13.77
CA ARG A 3 -3.87 15.65 -14.94
C ARG A 3 -2.78 14.56 -15.11
N PRO A 4 -3.05 13.42 -15.77
CA PRO A 4 -4.29 12.64 -15.84
C PRO A 4 -4.04 11.10 -15.73
N GLY A 5 -5.08 10.35 -15.40
CA GLY A 5 -5.16 8.90 -15.67
C GLY A 5 -4.69 8.01 -14.53
N SER A 6 -5.59 7.70 -13.59
CA SER A 6 -5.48 6.46 -12.84
C SER A 6 -5.31 5.31 -13.84
N PRO A 7 -4.34 4.41 -13.66
CA PRO A 7 -4.24 3.23 -14.52
C PRO A 7 -5.58 2.50 -14.50
N GLN A 8 -6.15 2.25 -15.69
CA GLN A 8 -7.38 1.45 -15.83
C GLN A 8 -7.02 0.00 -15.54
N TYR A 9 -6.93 -0.35 -14.26
CA TYR A 9 -6.90 -1.74 -13.84
C TYR A 9 -8.28 -2.38 -14.08
N PRO A 10 -8.33 -3.70 -14.36
CA PRO A 10 -9.59 -4.45 -14.26
C PRO A 10 -10.28 -4.13 -12.92
N ARG A 11 -11.60 -3.92 -12.98
CA ARG A 11 -12.39 -3.32 -11.90
C ARG A 11 -12.53 -4.15 -10.63
N GLU A 12 -12.09 -5.41 -10.65
CA GLU A 12 -12.22 -6.31 -9.52
C GLU A 12 -10.83 -6.56 -8.93
N PRO A 13 -10.60 -6.17 -7.67
CA PRO A 13 -9.37 -6.51 -6.98
C PRO A 13 -9.26 -8.03 -6.81
N VAL A 14 -8.05 -8.55 -6.90
CA VAL A 14 -7.75 -9.97 -6.70
C VAL A 14 -7.78 -10.33 -5.22
N LEU A 15 -7.43 -9.36 -4.36
CA LEU A 15 -7.52 -9.44 -2.91
C LEU A 15 -7.97 -8.08 -2.38
N ASP A 16 -8.77 -8.10 -1.32
CA ASP A 16 -9.23 -6.92 -0.61
C ASP A 16 -8.94 -7.12 0.88
N LEU A 17 -8.05 -6.30 1.42
CA LEU A 17 -7.45 -6.47 2.74
C LEU A 17 -7.80 -5.28 3.63
N GLU A 18 -8.22 -5.53 4.86
CA GLU A 18 -8.33 -4.52 5.91
C GLU A 18 -7.09 -4.56 6.79
N VAL A 19 -6.25 -3.53 6.68
CA VAL A 19 -4.98 -3.44 7.40
C VAL A 19 -5.12 -2.47 8.55
N ARG A 20 -4.77 -2.93 9.77
CA ARG A 20 -4.67 -2.08 10.96
C ARG A 20 -3.31 -2.24 11.61
N ALA A 21 -2.47 -1.20 11.53
CA ALA A 21 -1.14 -1.25 12.09
C ALA A 21 -0.60 0.14 12.47
N ALA A 22 0.44 0.15 13.29
CA ALA A 22 1.18 1.36 13.62
C ALA A 22 2.03 1.81 12.43
N VAL A 23 1.99 3.10 12.11
CA VAL A 23 2.83 3.72 11.10
C VAL A 23 4.30 3.69 11.53
N ILE A 24 5.16 3.23 10.63
CA ILE A 24 6.61 3.13 10.85
C ILE A 24 7.38 4.04 9.89
N GLU A 25 8.61 4.40 10.26
CA GLU A 25 9.55 5.11 9.39
C GLU A 25 10.60 4.13 8.85
N TRP A 26 10.85 4.14 7.54
CA TRP A 26 11.89 3.30 6.95
C TRP A 26 12.60 3.94 5.74
N ARG A 27 13.95 3.92 5.82
CA ARG A 27 15.07 4.37 4.95
C ARG A 27 14.82 5.28 3.72
N GLY A 28 15.41 6.48 3.76
CA GLY A 28 15.64 7.42 2.62
C GLY A 28 15.51 8.89 3.08
N PRO A 29 16.17 9.90 2.48
CA PRO A 29 16.09 11.27 3.00
C PRO A 29 14.69 11.87 2.85
N ALA A 30 14.25 12.57 3.92
CA ALA A 30 12.91 13.08 4.22
C ALA A 30 11.80 12.00 4.30
N PRO A 31 10.99 12.02 5.38
CA PRO A 31 10.51 10.79 6.01
C PRO A 31 9.52 10.02 5.14
N PHE A 32 9.93 8.81 4.75
CA PHE A 32 9.04 7.81 4.17
C PHE A 32 8.36 7.05 5.31
N TYR A 33 7.06 7.29 5.46
CA TYR A 33 6.22 6.56 6.40
C TYR A 33 5.57 5.39 5.68
N TRP A 34 5.40 4.30 6.42
CA TRP A 34 4.93 3.03 5.91
C TRP A 34 3.90 2.42 6.83
N LEU A 35 2.93 1.71 6.26
CA LEU A 35 2.01 0.86 6.99
C LEU A 35 2.36 -0.61 6.70
N PRO A 36 2.82 -1.40 7.68
CA PRO A 36 3.10 -2.81 7.46
C PRO A 36 1.81 -3.63 7.38
N LEU A 37 1.76 -4.58 6.44
CA LEU A 37 0.71 -5.60 6.40
C LEU A 37 0.93 -6.64 7.52
N GLY A 38 -0.13 -7.41 7.81
CA GLY A 38 -0.05 -8.59 8.65
C GLY A 38 0.88 -9.65 8.06
N GLU A 39 1.32 -10.59 8.90
CA GLU A 39 2.18 -11.70 8.45
C GLU A 39 1.44 -12.61 7.48
N GLU A 40 0.20 -13.00 7.82
CA GLU A 40 -0.64 -13.86 6.96
C GLU A 40 -0.92 -13.24 5.60
N ASP A 41 -1.30 -11.95 5.56
CA ASP A 41 -1.51 -11.23 4.30
C ASP A 41 -0.22 -11.14 3.47
N SER A 42 0.92 -10.95 4.15
CA SER A 42 2.21 -10.86 3.48
C SER A 42 2.66 -12.19 2.90
N ASP A 43 2.41 -13.29 3.62
CA ASP A 43 2.69 -14.66 3.17
C ASP A 43 1.79 -15.04 1.98
N GLU A 44 0.51 -14.66 2.02
CA GLU A 44 -0.41 -14.87 0.90
C GLU A 44 0.04 -14.13 -0.37
N LEU A 45 0.49 -12.88 -0.23
CA LEU A 45 1.04 -12.11 -1.34
C LEU A 45 2.36 -12.71 -1.86
N ALA A 46 3.23 -13.16 -0.96
CA ALA A 46 4.50 -13.78 -1.33
C ALA A 46 4.30 -15.13 -2.07
N ALA A 47 3.20 -15.84 -1.78
CA ALA A 47 2.83 -17.07 -2.47
C ALA A 47 2.28 -16.84 -3.89
N ARG A 48 1.99 -15.59 -4.28
CA ARG A 48 1.43 -15.19 -5.58
C ARG A 48 2.37 -14.28 -6.37
N PRO A 49 3.56 -14.76 -6.78
CA PRO A 49 4.56 -13.94 -7.47
C PRO A 49 4.06 -13.31 -8.78
N GLU A 50 3.06 -13.91 -9.42
CA GLU A 50 2.36 -13.39 -10.59
C GLU A 50 1.66 -12.05 -10.37
N LEU A 51 1.38 -11.67 -9.11
CA LEU A 51 0.82 -10.36 -8.76
C LEU A 51 1.89 -9.26 -8.74
N SER A 52 3.18 -9.63 -8.78
CA SER A 52 4.28 -8.68 -8.80
C SER A 52 4.78 -8.41 -10.22
N TYR A 53 5.31 -7.21 -10.47
CA TYR A 53 5.96 -6.86 -11.74
C TYR A 53 7.36 -7.48 -11.93
N GLY A 54 7.64 -8.65 -11.35
CA GLY A 54 8.92 -9.35 -11.43
C GLY A 54 10.02 -8.81 -10.50
N TRP A 55 9.77 -7.72 -9.79
CA TRP A 55 10.69 -7.10 -8.81
C TRP A 55 10.13 -7.15 -7.38
N GLY A 56 9.06 -7.92 -7.14
CA GLY A 56 8.42 -8.08 -5.85
C GLY A 56 7.41 -6.99 -5.47
N CYS A 57 7.33 -5.86 -6.20
CA CYS A 57 6.33 -4.83 -5.92
C CYS A 57 4.95 -5.23 -6.46
N VAL A 58 3.92 -5.14 -5.62
CA VAL A 58 2.53 -5.53 -5.94
C VAL A 58 1.66 -4.28 -6.05
N PRO A 59 1.02 -4.01 -7.20
CA PRO A 59 0.19 -2.83 -7.39
C PRO A 59 -1.10 -2.90 -6.58
N VAL A 60 -1.45 -1.79 -5.93
CA VAL A 60 -2.62 -1.69 -5.05
C VAL A 60 -3.35 -0.37 -5.22
N MET A 61 -4.67 -0.39 -5.01
CA MET A 61 -5.43 0.78 -4.60
C MET A 61 -5.51 0.78 -3.07
N VAL A 62 -5.26 1.93 -2.44
CA VAL A 62 -5.29 2.07 -0.98
C VAL A 62 -6.26 3.16 -0.60
N THR A 63 -7.13 2.87 0.35
CA THR A 63 -8.07 3.83 0.92
C THR A 63 -7.84 3.97 2.42
N ILE A 64 -7.60 5.20 2.87
CA ILE A 64 -7.43 5.57 4.27
C ILE A 64 -8.35 6.75 4.54
N GLY A 65 -9.31 6.60 5.44
CA GLY A 65 -10.34 7.62 5.67
C GLY A 65 -11.08 7.97 4.38
N GLU A 66 -10.97 9.22 3.94
CA GLU A 66 -11.58 9.71 2.69
C GLU A 66 -10.58 9.73 1.51
N THR A 67 -9.32 9.42 1.77
CA THR A 67 -8.25 9.49 0.76
C THR A 67 -8.00 8.13 0.12
N GLU A 68 -8.30 8.04 -1.18
CA GLU A 68 -7.95 6.91 -2.04
C GLU A 68 -6.76 7.25 -2.93
N TYR A 69 -5.79 6.33 -3.06
CA TYR A 69 -4.65 6.52 -3.93
C TYR A 69 -4.03 5.21 -4.44
N TYR A 70 -3.56 5.25 -5.69
CA TYR A 70 -2.82 4.15 -6.29
C TYR A 70 -1.35 4.13 -5.83
N THR A 71 -0.85 2.94 -5.48
CA THR A 71 0.57 2.71 -5.17
C THR A 71 0.98 1.26 -5.39
N ALA A 72 2.15 0.85 -4.89
CA ALA A 72 2.57 -0.53 -4.89
C ALA A 72 3.13 -0.90 -3.51
N LEU A 73 2.79 -2.11 -3.05
CA LEU A 73 3.37 -2.71 -1.86
C LEU A 73 4.84 -3.00 -2.07
N MET A 74 5.65 -2.74 -1.05
CA MET A 74 7.08 -2.97 -1.06
C MET A 74 7.42 -4.16 -0.17
N PRO A 75 8.06 -5.23 -0.68
CA PRO A 75 8.48 -6.35 0.16
C PRO A 75 9.67 -5.94 1.06
N LYS A 76 9.59 -6.26 2.35
CA LYS A 76 10.61 -5.98 3.36
C LYS A 76 10.52 -6.93 4.55
N ASP A 77 11.64 -7.60 4.88
CA ASP A 77 11.77 -8.49 6.06
C ASP A 77 10.62 -9.51 6.21
N GLY A 78 10.18 -10.10 5.09
CA GLY A 78 9.07 -11.05 5.10
C GLY A 78 7.68 -10.41 5.20
N ARG A 79 7.58 -9.08 5.18
CA ARG A 79 6.30 -8.35 5.14
C ARG A 79 6.18 -7.48 3.91
N TYR A 80 4.96 -7.13 3.55
CA TYR A 80 4.68 -6.08 2.58
C TYR A 80 4.38 -4.76 3.28
N LEU A 81 4.89 -3.66 2.73
CA LEU A 81 4.71 -2.32 3.26
C LEU A 81 3.91 -1.45 2.28
N VAL A 82 2.90 -0.74 2.79
CA VAL A 82 2.20 0.31 2.06
C VAL A 82 2.97 1.62 2.24
N PRO A 83 3.46 2.27 1.18
CA PRO A 83 4.01 3.62 1.28
C PRO A 83 2.90 4.65 1.57
N LEU A 84 3.09 5.44 2.62
CA LEU A 84 2.18 6.54 2.99
C LEU A 84 2.71 7.85 2.40
N LYS A 85 2.16 8.23 1.24
CA LYS A 85 2.53 9.47 0.54
C LYS A 85 2.29 10.68 1.45
N VAL A 86 3.18 11.67 1.37
CA VAL A 86 3.07 12.92 2.17
C VAL A 86 1.70 13.59 2.00
N ALA A 87 1.13 13.60 0.79
CA ALA A 87 -0.19 14.17 0.55
C ALA A 87 -1.30 13.45 1.31
N VAL A 88 -1.27 12.11 1.34
CA VAL A 88 -2.24 11.27 2.06
C VAL A 88 -2.12 11.50 3.55
N ARG A 89 -0.89 11.48 4.09
CA ARG A 89 -0.65 11.74 5.52
C ARG A 89 -1.14 13.10 5.96
N ARG A 90 -0.98 14.13 5.11
CA ARG A 90 -1.47 15.49 5.42
C ARG A 90 -2.99 15.58 5.35
N ALA A 91 -3.63 14.89 4.40
CA ALA A 91 -5.08 14.88 4.26
C ALA A 91 -5.75 14.18 5.46
N GLU A 92 -5.21 13.04 5.86
CA GLU A 92 -5.75 12.19 6.93
C GLU A 92 -5.12 12.43 8.31
N GLN A 93 -4.25 13.45 8.44
CA GLN A 93 -3.57 13.83 9.68
C GLN A 93 -2.79 12.67 10.35
N ILE A 94 -2.06 11.90 9.55
CA ILE A 94 -1.34 10.70 9.99
C ILE A 94 0.11 11.02 10.33
N ASP A 95 0.51 10.69 11.56
CA ASP A 95 1.86 10.83 12.07
C ASP A 95 2.55 9.47 12.34
N LEU A 96 3.84 9.53 12.71
CA LEU A 96 4.64 8.34 13.01
C LEU A 96 4.14 7.69 14.30
N GLY A 97 3.91 6.38 14.29
CA GLY A 97 3.42 5.63 15.44
C GLY A 97 1.90 5.57 15.56
N ASP A 98 1.15 6.32 14.75
CA ASP A 98 -0.31 6.25 14.75
C ASP A 98 -0.78 4.88 14.29
N VAL A 99 -1.80 4.34 14.97
CA VAL A 99 -2.49 3.12 14.51
C VAL A 99 -3.61 3.54 13.57
N ILE A 100 -3.45 3.24 12.29
CA ILE A 100 -4.42 3.59 11.25
C ILE A 100 -5.07 2.34 10.68
N GLU A 101 -6.24 2.51 10.08
CA GLU A 101 -6.94 1.50 9.31
C GLU A 101 -6.87 1.88 7.82
N ALA A 102 -6.55 0.91 6.97
CA ALA A 102 -6.46 1.09 5.53
C ALA A 102 -7.13 -0.10 4.84
N ARG A 103 -7.90 0.19 3.80
CA ARG A 103 -8.33 -0.84 2.85
C ARG A 103 -7.30 -0.92 1.73
N VAL A 104 -6.82 -2.12 1.43
CA VAL A 104 -5.79 -2.38 0.43
C VAL A 104 -6.33 -3.37 -0.59
N GLU A 105 -6.59 -2.87 -1.79
CA GLU A 105 -7.12 -3.63 -2.91
C GLU A 105 -6.00 -3.98 -3.87
N VAL A 106 -5.67 -5.27 -3.96
CA VAL A 106 -4.60 -5.80 -4.81
C VAL A 106 -5.09 -5.95 -6.24
N LEU A 107 -4.32 -5.38 -7.17
CA LEU A 107 -4.74 -5.27 -8.55
C LEU A 107 -3.99 -6.28 -9.43
N ALA A 108 -4.68 -6.99 -10.32
CA ALA A 108 -4.06 -7.95 -11.22
C ALA A 108 -3.17 -7.24 -12.26
N PRO A 109 -1.86 -7.53 -12.37
CA PRO A 109 -1.08 -7.07 -13.50
C PRO A 109 -1.63 -7.69 -14.80
N ARG A 110 -1.54 -6.93 -15.90
CA ARG A 110 -2.01 -7.36 -17.24
C ARG A 110 -1.00 -8.27 -17.93
#